data_AF-A0A506VBI5-F1
#
_entry.id   AF-A0A506VBI5-F1
#
_cell.length_a   1.000
_cell.length_b   1.000
_cell.length_c   1.000
_cell.angle_alpha   90.00
_cell.angle_beta   90.00
_cell.angle_gamma   90.00
#
_symmetry.space_group_name_H-M   'P 1'
#
loop_
_entity.id
_entity.type
_entity.pdbx_description
1 polymer ?
#
loop_
_entity_poly.entity_id
_entity_poly.type
_entity_poly.pdbx_seq_one_letter_code
_entity_poly.pdbx_strand_id
1 'polypeptide(L)'
;MQKESRTDKWLRTGFVLFLIILLLLIIFNGTAKTSDVSNWIIAFANIVMAYAAVRAYLAARQFLSEFFAQEGYRLAIALINENVIHLGNKNRYTIAISSALCCCKELHSLPHTREGNKKLQSALVLLTNLHKAHKKWLSDINSLLERMETYGIYPADNKKAALTGVITALDEMLMNGDSFIAVLRKNACDYNKVADKGVNMSKLFSAEEMDVMTKSLEEITTQWNMMVSNRNELLTGVRHARALFKVREYDYSEP
;
A
#
# COMPACT_ATOMS: atom_id res chain seq x y z
N MET A 1 20.24 7.78 -23.82
CA MET A 1 20.57 6.54 -24.55
C MET A 1 19.85 5.38 -23.88
N GLN A 2 18.70 4.96 -24.42
CA GLN A 2 17.98 3.77 -23.94
C GLN A 2 18.79 2.53 -24.32
N LYS A 3 19.13 1.71 -23.33
CA LYS A 3 19.79 0.42 -23.53
C LYS A 3 18.76 -0.51 -24.17
N GLU A 4 18.91 -0.85 -25.45
CA GLU A 4 18.09 -1.88 -26.11
C GLU A 4 18.14 -3.17 -25.28
N SER A 5 16.97 -3.70 -24.91
CA SER A 5 16.85 -4.97 -24.20
C SER A 5 17.46 -6.10 -25.03
N ARG A 6 18.12 -7.06 -24.38
CA ARG A 6 18.66 -8.26 -25.06
C ARG A 6 17.59 -9.01 -25.86
N THR A 7 16.33 -8.94 -25.42
CA THR A 7 15.18 -9.55 -26.13
C THR A 7 14.89 -8.89 -27.46
N ASP A 8 15.02 -7.56 -27.58
CA ASP A 8 14.83 -6.86 -28.86
C ASP A 8 15.93 -7.19 -29.86
N LYS A 9 17.16 -7.41 -29.35
CA LYS A 9 18.29 -7.87 -30.18
C LYS A 9 18.07 -9.28 -30.69
N TRP A 10 17.58 -10.19 -29.84
CA TRP A 10 17.26 -11.56 -30.23
C TRP A 10 16.07 -11.66 -31.19
N LEU A 11 14.99 -10.91 -30.95
CA LEU A 11 13.84 -10.82 -31.87
C LEU A 11 14.26 -10.24 -33.22
N ARG A 12 15.08 -9.17 -33.24
CA ARG A 12 15.60 -8.61 -34.49
C ARG A 12 16.51 -9.61 -35.20
N THR A 13 17.40 -10.30 -34.47
CA THR A 13 18.31 -11.29 -35.05
C THR A 13 17.55 -12.49 -35.60
N GLY A 14 16.60 -13.05 -34.84
CA GLY A 14 15.74 -14.15 -35.28
C GLY A 14 14.85 -13.78 -36.47
N PHE A 15 14.29 -12.55 -36.48
CA PHE A 15 13.51 -12.04 -37.61
C PHE A 15 14.38 -11.85 -38.87
N VAL A 16 15.59 -11.32 -38.73
CA VAL A 16 16.55 -11.21 -39.85
C VAL A 16 16.93 -12.59 -40.36
N LEU A 17 17.15 -13.56 -39.47
CA LEU A 17 17.51 -14.92 -39.84
C LEU A 17 16.34 -15.64 -40.54
N PHE A 18 15.12 -15.44 -40.07
CA PHE A 18 13.90 -15.90 -40.75
C PHE A 18 13.74 -15.25 -42.13
N LEU A 19 13.98 -13.95 -42.27
CA LEU A 19 13.97 -13.25 -43.56
C LEU A 19 15.03 -13.83 -44.50
N ILE A 20 16.24 -14.10 -44.02
CA ILE A 20 17.32 -14.71 -44.82
C ILE A 20 16.91 -16.12 -45.28
N ILE A 21 16.35 -16.95 -44.40
CA ILE A 21 15.86 -18.29 -44.74
C ILE A 21 14.72 -18.21 -45.77
N LEU A 22 13.79 -17.26 -45.61
CA LEU A 22 12.71 -17.02 -46.55
C LEU A 22 13.25 -16.59 -47.91
N LEU A 23 14.24 -15.68 -47.94
CA LEU A 23 14.91 -15.21 -49.15
C LEU A 23 15.63 -16.35 -49.86
N LEU A 24 16.34 -17.20 -49.11
CA LEU A 24 16.99 -18.39 -49.64
C LEU A 24 15.98 -19.38 -50.21
N LEU A 25 14.87 -19.65 -49.53
CA LEU A 25 13.78 -20.49 -50.04
C LEU A 25 13.16 -19.93 -51.32
N ILE A 26 12.96 -18.61 -51.40
CA ILE A 26 12.44 -17.94 -52.61
C ILE A 26 13.42 -18.08 -53.78
N ILE A 27 14.72 -17.87 -53.54
CA ILE A 27 15.76 -18.01 -54.57
C ILE A 27 15.86 -19.47 -55.03
N PHE A 28 15.80 -20.43 -54.12
CA PHE A 28 15.91 -21.87 -54.42
C PHE A 28 14.68 -22.43 -55.16
N ASN A 29 13.48 -21.93 -54.87
CA ASN A 29 12.27 -22.26 -55.63
C ASN A 29 12.20 -21.52 -56.98
N GLY A 30 12.73 -20.30 -57.07
CA GLY A 30 12.77 -19.53 -58.32
C GLY A 30 13.71 -20.11 -59.39
N THR A 31 14.75 -20.83 -58.98
CA THR A 31 15.64 -21.56 -59.89
C THR A 31 15.06 -22.90 -60.34
N ALA A 32 14.05 -23.44 -59.65
CA ALA A 32 13.38 -24.70 -59.95
C ALA A 32 12.02 -24.49 -60.65
N LYS A 33 12.09 -24.13 -61.94
CA LYS A 33 10.99 -24.09 -62.94
C LYS A 33 9.94 -22.96 -62.80
N THR A 34 9.79 -22.19 -63.88
CA THR A 34 8.66 -21.29 -64.23
C THR A 34 8.07 -20.51 -63.05
N SER A 35 8.80 -19.50 -62.55
CA SER A 35 8.28 -18.62 -61.49
C SER A 35 7.28 -17.61 -62.06
N ASP A 36 6.00 -17.93 -61.90
CA ASP A 36 4.88 -17.02 -62.18
C ASP A 36 5.02 -15.74 -61.34
N VAL A 37 4.80 -14.57 -61.93
CA VAL A 37 4.96 -13.25 -61.26
C VAL A 37 4.14 -13.16 -59.97
N SER A 38 3.02 -13.88 -59.92
CA SER A 38 2.16 -14.06 -58.75
C SER A 38 2.91 -14.61 -57.52
N ASN A 39 3.80 -15.59 -57.69
CA ASN A 39 4.56 -16.19 -56.57
C ASN A 39 5.51 -15.18 -55.91
N TRP A 40 6.05 -14.25 -56.69
CA TRP A 40 6.95 -13.20 -56.19
C TRP A 40 6.18 -12.11 -55.43
N ILE A 41 5.00 -11.75 -55.92
CA ILE A 41 4.09 -10.81 -55.26
C ILE A 41 3.60 -11.38 -53.91
N ILE A 42 3.25 -12.67 -53.87
CA ILE A 42 2.83 -13.35 -52.62
C ILE A 42 4.00 -13.39 -51.62
N ALA A 43 5.22 -13.67 -52.07
CA ALA A 43 6.40 -13.67 -51.21
C ALA A 43 6.70 -12.28 -50.62
N PHE A 44 6.61 -11.21 -51.43
CA PHE A 44 6.76 -9.84 -50.95
C PHE A 44 5.65 -9.46 -49.95
N ALA A 45 4.40 -9.83 -50.24
CA ALA A 45 3.27 -9.61 -49.33
C ALA A 45 3.48 -10.30 -47.97
N ASN A 46 4.01 -11.53 -47.96
CA ASN A 46 4.33 -12.26 -46.74
C ASN A 46 5.43 -11.57 -45.91
N ILE A 47 6.46 -11.02 -46.56
CA ILE A 47 7.52 -10.24 -45.88
C ILE A 47 6.93 -8.98 -45.23
N VAL A 48 6.11 -8.22 -45.97
CA VAL A 48 5.45 -7.01 -45.47
C VAL A 48 4.51 -7.35 -44.30
N MET A 49 3.75 -8.44 -44.40
CA MET A 49 2.85 -8.90 -43.35
C MET A 49 3.62 -9.34 -42.09
N ALA A 50 4.73 -10.06 -42.25
CA ALA A 50 5.58 -10.46 -41.13
C ALA A 50 6.21 -9.24 -40.43
N TYR A 51 6.68 -8.26 -41.20
CA TYR A 51 7.17 -6.99 -40.66
C TYR A 51 6.08 -6.21 -39.91
N ALA A 52 4.88 -6.11 -40.50
CA ALA A 52 3.74 -5.46 -39.87
C ALA A 52 3.33 -6.16 -38.57
N ALA A 53 3.33 -7.50 -38.54
CA ALA A 53 3.04 -8.28 -37.34
C ALA A 53 4.06 -8.03 -36.22
N VAL A 54 5.36 -7.99 -36.53
CA VAL A 54 6.41 -7.66 -35.54
C VAL A 54 6.24 -6.24 -35.03
N ARG A 55 5.96 -5.28 -35.92
CA ARG A 55 5.71 -3.89 -35.52
C ARG A 55 4.48 -3.76 -34.64
N ALA A 56 3.39 -4.45 -34.97
CA ALA A 56 2.17 -4.50 -34.18
C ALA A 56 2.43 -5.12 -32.80
N TYR A 57 3.21 -6.20 -32.72
CA TYR A 57 3.62 -6.81 -31.46
C TYR A 57 4.44 -5.85 -30.59
N LEU A 58 5.45 -5.18 -31.16
CA LEU A 58 6.27 -4.20 -30.42
C LEU A 58 5.43 -3.02 -29.94
N ALA A 59 4.54 -2.50 -30.79
CA ALA A 59 3.63 -1.43 -30.43
C ALA A 59 2.66 -1.85 -29.31
N ALA A 60 2.09 -3.05 -29.40
CA ALA A 60 1.21 -3.59 -28.37
C ALA A 60 1.96 -3.80 -27.04
N ARG A 61 3.19 -4.31 -27.08
CA ARG A 61 4.05 -4.47 -25.90
C ARG A 61 4.35 -3.14 -25.24
N GLN A 62 4.74 -2.13 -26.02
CA GLN A 62 5.02 -0.79 -25.51
C GLN A 62 3.76 -0.17 -24.88
N PHE A 63 2.63 -0.22 -25.59
CA PHE A 63 1.35 0.28 -25.09
C PHE A 63 0.95 -0.38 -23.77
N LEU A 64 1.08 -1.70 -23.69
CA LEU A 64 0.76 -2.46 -22.49
C LEU A 64 1.67 -2.06 -21.30
N SER A 65 2.97 -1.88 -21.55
CA SER A 65 3.92 -1.44 -20.51
C SER A 65 3.63 -0.01 -20.00
N GLU A 66 3.27 0.90 -20.90
CA GLU A 66 2.89 2.27 -20.56
C GLU A 66 1.58 2.29 -19.76
N PHE A 67 0.60 1.48 -20.16
CA PHE A 67 -0.68 1.32 -19.46
C PHE A 67 -0.48 0.80 -18.03
N PHE A 68 0.28 -0.30 -17.85
CA PHE A 68 0.54 -0.85 -16.52
C PHE A 68 1.29 0.14 -15.63
N ALA A 69 2.28 0.86 -16.18
CA ALA A 69 2.99 1.89 -15.43
C ALA A 69 2.06 3.04 -15.01
N GLN A 70 1.22 3.54 -15.91
CA GLN A 70 0.30 4.63 -15.62
C GLN A 70 -0.71 4.25 -14.53
N GLU A 71 -1.33 3.08 -14.65
CA GLU A 71 -2.33 2.61 -13.68
C GLU A 71 -1.68 2.27 -12.34
N GLY A 72 -0.51 1.63 -12.35
CA GLY A 72 0.26 1.37 -11.14
C GLY A 72 0.67 2.66 -10.41
N TYR A 73 1.10 3.69 -11.14
CA TYR A 73 1.41 4.99 -10.52
C TYR A 73 0.17 5.73 -10.01
N ARG A 74 -1.01 5.52 -10.62
CA ARG A 74 -2.27 6.04 -10.07
C ARG A 74 -2.54 5.47 -8.68
N LEU A 75 -2.32 4.18 -8.49
CA LEU A 75 -2.45 3.51 -7.18
C LEU A 75 -1.41 4.02 -6.18
N ALA A 76 -0.16 4.19 -6.61
CA ALA A 76 0.90 4.76 -5.77
C ALA A 76 0.57 6.19 -5.30
N ILE A 77 -0.03 7.01 -6.16
CA ILE A 77 -0.50 8.35 -5.80
C ILE A 77 -1.63 8.27 -4.78
N ALA A 78 -2.61 7.38 -4.98
CA ALA A 78 -3.70 7.17 -4.02
C ALA A 78 -3.16 6.72 -2.64
N LEU A 79 -2.19 5.80 -2.62
CA LEU A 79 -1.54 5.35 -1.39
C LEU A 79 -0.96 6.53 -0.60
N ILE A 80 -0.21 7.41 -1.26
CA ILE A 80 0.44 8.54 -0.59
C ILE A 80 -0.57 9.62 -0.20
N ASN A 81 -1.41 10.04 -1.14
CA ASN A 81 -2.26 11.22 -0.96
C ASN A 81 -3.51 10.94 -0.12
N GLU A 82 -4.07 9.73 -0.18
CA GLU A 82 -5.32 9.41 0.51
C GLU A 82 -5.09 8.75 1.86
N ASN A 83 -3.90 8.15 2.08
CA ASN A 83 -3.62 7.41 3.31
C ASN A 83 -2.38 7.95 4.05
N VAL A 84 -1.20 7.85 3.45
CA VAL A 84 0.08 8.11 4.16
C VAL A 84 0.24 9.57 4.60
N ILE A 85 -0.22 10.54 3.81
CA ILE A 85 -0.07 11.97 4.14
C ILE A 85 -0.87 12.39 5.39
N HIS A 86 -1.96 11.68 5.67
CA HIS A 86 -2.85 11.98 6.80
C HIS A 86 -2.38 11.33 8.10
N LEU A 87 -1.60 10.24 8.01
CA LEU A 87 -0.96 9.64 9.18
C LEU A 87 -0.11 10.67 9.89
N GLY A 88 -0.17 10.70 11.22
CA GLY A 88 0.65 11.63 11.99
C GLY A 88 0.11 13.06 12.11
N ASN A 89 -1.05 13.39 11.53
CA ASN A 89 -1.60 14.75 11.58
C ASN A 89 -2.26 15.04 12.95
N LYS A 90 -1.89 16.17 13.57
CA LYS A 90 -2.47 16.72 14.82
C LYS A 90 -2.46 15.80 16.05
N ASN A 91 -1.75 14.68 16.02
CA ASN A 91 -1.64 13.73 17.13
C ASN A 91 -2.98 13.32 17.77
N ARG A 92 -4.06 13.30 16.99
CA ARG A 92 -5.42 13.20 17.55
C ARG A 92 -5.66 11.85 18.23
N TYR A 93 -4.99 10.80 17.76
CA TYR A 93 -5.14 9.46 18.28
C TYR A 93 -4.57 9.33 19.70
N THR A 94 -3.31 9.71 19.91
CA THR A 94 -2.71 9.61 21.26
C THR A 94 -3.32 10.62 22.24
N ILE A 95 -3.74 11.80 21.76
CA ILE A 95 -4.48 12.78 22.57
C ILE A 95 -5.80 12.19 23.07
N ALA A 96 -6.54 11.47 22.21
CA ALA A 96 -7.79 10.83 22.61
C ALA A 96 -7.59 9.71 23.64
N ILE A 97 -6.52 8.91 23.49
CA ILE A 97 -6.16 7.87 24.47
C ILE A 97 -5.76 8.48 25.81
N SER A 98 -4.89 9.50 25.78
CA SER A 98 -4.47 10.23 26.97
C SER A 98 -5.66 10.86 27.69
N SER A 99 -6.58 11.47 26.93
CA SER A 99 -7.82 12.04 27.47
C SER A 99 -8.73 10.98 28.11
N ALA A 100 -8.86 9.80 27.48
CA ALA A 100 -9.61 8.68 28.04
C ALA A 100 -8.98 8.15 29.34
N LEU A 101 -7.64 8.04 29.38
CA LEU A 101 -6.91 7.64 30.58
C LEU A 101 -7.05 8.67 31.72
N CYS A 102 -6.91 9.97 31.41
CA CYS A 102 -7.14 11.04 32.37
C CYS A 102 -8.57 10.99 32.92
N CYS A 103 -9.57 10.76 32.06
CA CYS A 103 -10.95 10.59 32.49
C CYS A 103 -11.10 9.41 33.47
N CYS A 104 -10.44 8.27 33.21
CA CYS A 104 -10.43 7.15 34.15
C CYS A 104 -9.76 7.52 35.48
N LYS A 105 -8.64 8.24 35.45
CA LYS A 105 -7.89 8.67 36.64
C LYS A 105 -8.70 9.63 37.50
N GLU A 106 -9.36 10.60 36.88
CA GLU A 106 -10.25 11.54 37.56
C GLU A 106 -11.43 10.82 38.22
N LEU A 107 -12.05 9.88 37.51
CA LEU A 107 -13.21 9.14 38.01
C LEU A 107 -12.85 8.07 39.05
N HIS A 108 -11.57 7.67 39.16
CA HIS A 108 -11.14 6.61 40.08
C HIS A 108 -11.34 6.98 41.55
N SER A 109 -11.18 8.25 41.93
CA SER A 109 -11.30 8.71 43.32
C SER A 109 -12.59 9.46 43.61
N LEU A 110 -13.51 9.53 42.63
CA LEU A 110 -14.75 10.29 42.75
C LEU A 110 -15.97 9.37 42.92
N PRO A 111 -17.05 9.89 43.53
CA PRO A 111 -18.34 9.22 43.52
C PRO A 111 -18.79 8.85 42.11
N HIS A 112 -19.45 7.71 41.99
CA HIS A 112 -20.02 7.29 40.70
C HIS A 112 -21.22 8.17 40.37
N THR A 113 -21.14 8.90 39.27
CA THR A 113 -22.20 9.83 38.84
C THR A 113 -22.63 9.55 37.42
N ARG A 114 -23.89 9.84 37.09
CA ARG A 114 -24.39 9.79 35.70
C ARG A 114 -23.57 10.68 34.77
N GLU A 115 -23.07 11.81 35.27
CA GLU A 115 -22.23 12.72 34.50
C GLU A 115 -20.84 12.15 34.21
N GLY A 116 -20.20 11.52 35.21
CA GLY A 116 -18.96 10.78 35.02
C GLY A 116 -19.09 9.66 34.00
N ASN A 117 -20.21 8.91 34.04
CA ASN A 117 -20.51 7.88 33.06
C ASN A 117 -20.63 8.46 31.63
N LYS A 118 -21.36 9.58 31.45
CA LYS A 118 -21.48 10.25 30.15
C LYS A 118 -20.12 10.70 29.61
N LYS A 119 -19.24 11.25 30.46
CA LYS A 119 -17.88 11.63 30.06
C LYS A 119 -17.07 10.42 29.59
N LEU A 120 -17.09 9.33 30.36
CA LEU A 120 -16.37 8.10 30.03
C LEU A 120 -16.87 7.47 28.73
N GLN A 121 -18.19 7.40 28.53
CA GLN A 121 -18.80 6.91 27.29
C GLN A 121 -18.44 7.79 26.09
N SER A 122 -18.46 9.11 26.26
CA SER A 122 -18.07 10.05 25.21
C SER A 122 -16.60 9.87 24.78
N ALA A 123 -15.70 9.68 25.75
CA ALA A 123 -14.30 9.38 25.49
C ALA A 123 -14.12 8.04 24.76
N LEU A 124 -14.82 7.00 25.19
CA LEU A 124 -14.79 5.68 24.53
C LEU A 124 -15.30 5.74 23.08
N VAL A 125 -16.40 6.46 22.83
CA VAL A 125 -16.95 6.63 21.47
C VAL A 125 -15.97 7.38 20.57
N LEU A 126 -15.39 8.49 21.06
CA LEU A 126 -14.39 9.27 20.31
C LEU A 126 -13.19 8.40 19.95
N LEU A 127 -12.63 7.68 20.93
CA LEU A 127 -11.48 6.81 20.72
C LEU A 127 -11.80 5.69 19.74
N THR A 128 -12.95 5.02 19.90
CA THR A 128 -13.36 3.93 19.01
C THR A 128 -13.51 4.40 17.56
N ASN A 129 -14.06 5.59 17.34
CA ASN A 129 -14.20 6.17 16.00
C ASN A 129 -12.83 6.48 15.37
N LEU A 130 -11.92 7.10 16.13
CA LEU A 130 -10.55 7.38 15.65
C LEU A 130 -9.77 6.09 15.36
N HIS A 131 -9.92 5.09 16.23
CA HIS A 131 -9.31 3.78 16.08
C HIS A 131 -9.81 3.07 14.81
N LYS A 132 -11.13 3.08 14.56
CA LYS A 132 -11.72 2.54 13.33
C LYS A 132 -11.19 3.25 12.08
N ALA A 133 -11.01 4.57 12.12
CA ALA A 133 -10.44 5.32 11.01
C ALA A 133 -8.99 4.91 10.72
N HIS A 134 -8.16 4.72 11.74
CA HIS A 134 -6.76 4.28 11.56
C HIS A 134 -6.68 2.82 11.07
N LYS A 135 -7.55 1.93 11.55
CA LYS A 135 -7.69 0.57 11.00
C LYS A 135 -8.06 0.58 9.53
N LYS A 136 -8.96 1.47 9.13
CA LYS A 136 -9.32 1.65 7.72
C LYS A 136 -8.09 2.08 6.91
N TRP A 137 -7.33 3.07 7.38
CA TRP A 137 -6.10 3.48 6.69
C TRP A 137 -5.09 2.33 6.54
N LEU A 138 -4.86 1.53 7.58
CA LEU A 138 -3.96 0.37 7.49
C LEU A 138 -4.45 -0.64 6.44
N SER A 139 -5.75 -0.96 6.45
CA SER A 139 -6.37 -1.85 5.47
C SER A 139 -6.25 -1.31 4.04
N ASP A 140 -6.52 -0.02 3.85
CA ASP A 140 -6.46 0.64 2.54
C ASP A 140 -5.02 0.68 2.03
N ILE A 141 -4.03 0.94 2.91
CA ILE A 141 -2.60 0.87 2.59
C ILE A 141 -2.21 -0.53 2.09
N ASN A 142 -2.55 -1.58 2.83
CA ASN A 142 -2.21 -2.96 2.46
C ASN A 142 -2.87 -3.35 1.13
N SER A 143 -4.16 -3.04 0.96
CA SER A 143 -4.87 -3.31 -0.30
C SER A 143 -4.27 -2.58 -1.50
N LEU A 144 -3.87 -1.31 -1.33
CA LEU A 144 -3.21 -0.56 -2.39
C LEU A 144 -1.84 -1.14 -2.73
N LEU A 145 -1.07 -1.57 -1.73
CA LEU A 145 0.23 -2.21 -1.96
C LEU A 145 0.07 -3.51 -2.74
N GLU A 146 -0.81 -4.41 -2.31
CA GLU A 146 -1.10 -5.66 -3.02
C GLU A 146 -1.50 -5.39 -4.49
N ARG A 147 -2.38 -4.41 -4.71
CA ARG A 147 -2.78 -4.02 -6.07
C ARG A 147 -1.60 -3.46 -6.86
N MET A 148 -0.77 -2.60 -6.27
CA MET A 148 0.42 -2.06 -6.93
C MET A 148 1.38 -3.17 -7.38
N GLU A 149 1.52 -4.24 -6.60
CA GLU A 149 2.32 -5.40 -6.99
C GLU A 149 1.80 -6.08 -8.27
N THR A 150 0.47 -6.12 -8.49
CA THR A 150 -0.11 -6.65 -9.74
C THR A 150 0.25 -5.83 -10.98
N TYR A 151 0.60 -4.55 -10.80
CA TYR A 151 1.10 -3.66 -11.85
C TYR A 151 2.63 -3.61 -11.90
N GLY A 152 3.31 -4.45 -11.11
CA GLY A 152 4.76 -4.46 -10.99
C GLY A 152 5.33 -3.20 -10.32
N ILE A 153 4.54 -2.42 -9.59
CA ILE A 153 5.00 -1.24 -8.86
C ILE A 153 5.38 -1.62 -7.43
N TYR A 154 6.59 -1.25 -7.04
CA TYR A 154 7.12 -1.52 -5.71
C TYR A 154 7.76 -0.27 -5.11
N PRO A 155 7.89 -0.18 -3.78
CA PRO A 155 8.67 0.89 -3.15
C PRO A 155 10.09 0.94 -3.71
N ALA A 156 10.61 2.14 -3.93
CA ALA A 156 12.02 2.34 -4.27
C ALA A 156 12.92 1.78 -3.15
N ASP A 157 14.12 1.32 -3.48
CA ASP A 157 14.98 0.58 -2.52
C ASP A 157 15.30 1.42 -1.28
N ASN A 158 15.58 2.71 -1.48
CA ASN A 158 15.82 3.68 -0.41
C ASN A 158 14.56 4.14 0.34
N LYS A 159 13.36 3.68 -0.06
CA LYS A 159 12.07 4.03 0.55
C LYS A 159 11.35 2.84 1.17
N LYS A 160 11.77 1.62 0.82
CA LYS A 160 11.17 0.37 1.31
C LYS A 160 11.17 0.28 2.83
N ALA A 161 12.32 0.50 3.47
CA ALA A 161 12.45 0.44 4.93
C ALA A 161 11.52 1.44 5.63
N ALA A 162 11.49 2.68 5.15
CA ALA A 162 10.62 3.72 5.71
C ALA A 162 9.13 3.37 5.55
N LEU A 163 8.70 2.89 4.38
CA LEU A 163 7.30 2.50 4.18
C LEU A 163 6.90 1.32 5.08
N THR A 164 7.74 0.27 5.16
CA THR A 164 7.52 -0.86 6.06
C THR A 164 7.44 -0.36 7.51
N GLY A 165 8.35 0.53 7.92
CA GLY A 165 8.34 1.12 9.25
C GLY A 165 7.07 1.93 9.58
N VAL A 166 6.46 2.61 8.60
CA VAL A 166 5.15 3.26 8.78
C VAL A 166 4.06 2.22 9.06
N ILE A 167 4.02 1.15 8.26
CA ILE A 167 2.98 0.12 8.33
C ILE A 167 3.09 -0.65 9.65
N THR A 168 4.29 -1.12 9.99
CA THR A 168 4.55 -1.86 11.23
C THR A 168 4.21 -1.02 12.46
N ALA A 169 4.66 0.24 12.51
CA ALA A 169 4.36 1.10 13.64
C ALA A 169 2.86 1.42 13.74
N LEU A 170 2.16 1.62 12.62
CA LEU A 170 0.71 1.79 12.62
C LEU A 170 -0.03 0.54 13.12
N ASP A 171 0.39 -0.64 12.69
CA ASP A 171 -0.19 -1.91 13.11
C ASP A 171 0.02 -2.18 14.61
N GLU A 172 1.25 -2.04 15.11
CA GLU A 172 1.56 -2.18 16.54
C GLU A 172 0.81 -1.16 17.40
N MET A 173 0.69 0.09 16.92
CA MET A 173 -0.11 1.12 17.58
C MET A 173 -1.60 0.73 17.67
N LEU A 174 -2.13 0.11 16.62
CA LEU A 174 -3.51 -0.37 16.58
C LEU A 174 -3.71 -1.59 17.48
N MET A 175 -2.78 -2.54 17.52
CA MET A 175 -2.84 -3.67 18.44
C MET A 175 -2.90 -3.22 19.91
N ASN A 176 -2.05 -2.26 20.29
CA ASN A 176 -2.09 -1.68 21.64
C ASN A 176 -3.37 -0.87 21.89
N GLY A 177 -3.89 -0.21 20.85
CA GLY A 177 -5.18 0.46 20.88
C GLY A 177 -6.36 -0.47 21.13
N ASP A 178 -6.36 -1.67 20.53
CA ASP A 178 -7.39 -2.69 20.77
C ASP A 178 -7.41 -3.12 22.23
N SER A 179 -6.23 -3.41 22.80
CA SER A 179 -6.07 -3.77 24.21
C SER A 179 -6.58 -2.67 25.13
N PHE A 180 -6.18 -1.41 24.87
CA PHE A 180 -6.65 -0.25 25.64
C PHE A 180 -8.17 -0.08 25.56
N ILE A 181 -8.75 -0.15 24.37
CA ILE A 181 -10.19 -0.01 24.15
C ILE A 181 -10.98 -1.14 24.83
N ALA A 182 -10.45 -2.37 24.83
CA ALA A 182 -11.08 -3.50 25.50
C ALA A 182 -11.18 -3.27 27.02
N VAL A 183 -10.09 -2.84 27.65
CA VAL A 183 -10.06 -2.48 29.08
C VAL A 183 -10.99 -1.30 29.37
N LEU A 184 -10.91 -0.23 28.57
CA LEU A 184 -11.77 0.94 28.73
C LEU A 184 -13.26 0.60 28.60
N ARG A 185 -13.62 -0.25 27.64
CA ARG A 185 -15.00 -0.69 27.41
C ARG A 185 -15.52 -1.53 28.57
N LYS A 186 -14.71 -2.44 29.10
CA LYS A 186 -15.04 -3.21 30.31
C LYS A 186 -15.32 -2.26 31.46
N ASN A 187 -14.41 -1.33 31.71
CA ASN A 187 -14.52 -0.35 32.79
C ASN A 187 -15.76 0.55 32.62
N ALA A 188 -16.05 1.00 31.41
CA ALA A 188 -17.23 1.81 31.11
C ALA A 188 -18.55 1.03 31.32
N CYS A 189 -18.57 -0.27 31.00
CA CYS A 189 -19.72 -1.13 31.26
C CYS A 189 -19.96 -1.31 32.77
N ASP A 190 -18.91 -1.57 33.53
CA ASP A 190 -19.00 -1.74 34.98
C ASP A 190 -19.39 -0.41 35.67
N TYR A 191 -18.86 0.72 35.18
CA TYR A 191 -19.22 2.05 35.68
C TYR A 191 -20.71 2.33 35.44
N ASN A 192 -21.24 1.98 34.27
CA ASN A 192 -22.65 2.14 33.94
C ASN A 192 -23.55 1.34 34.91
N LYS A 193 -23.21 0.06 35.18
CA LYS A 193 -23.98 -0.78 36.12
C LYS A 193 -24.07 -0.18 37.52
N VAL A 194 -22.98 0.46 37.98
CA VAL A 194 -22.89 1.06 39.31
C VAL A 194 -23.64 2.40 39.36
N ALA A 195 -23.46 3.23 38.33
CA ALA A 195 -24.17 4.51 38.19
C ALA A 195 -25.70 4.34 38.09
N ASP A 196 -26.18 3.28 37.42
CA ASP A 196 -27.61 2.99 37.29
C ASP A 196 -28.24 2.49 38.60
N LYS A 197 -27.47 1.78 39.43
CA LYS A 197 -27.94 1.27 40.73
C LYS A 197 -27.88 2.29 41.87
N GLY A 198 -27.25 3.44 41.66
CA GLY A 198 -27.06 4.47 42.70
C GLY A 198 -26.18 4.02 43.87
N VAL A 199 -25.46 2.90 43.73
CA VAL A 199 -24.54 2.38 44.74
C VAL A 199 -23.19 3.01 44.51
N ASN A 200 -22.65 3.73 45.49
CA ASN A 200 -21.36 4.39 45.35
C ASN A 200 -20.23 3.39 45.69
N MET A 201 -19.65 2.74 44.67
CA MET A 201 -18.47 1.89 44.88
C MET A 201 -17.21 2.73 44.64
N SER A 202 -16.51 3.16 45.68
CA SER A 202 -15.40 4.13 45.58
C SER A 202 -14.17 3.70 44.78
N LYS A 203 -14.10 2.47 44.25
CA LYS A 203 -12.96 1.94 43.48
C LYS A 203 -13.41 0.92 42.43
N LEU A 204 -13.74 1.39 41.24
CA LEU A 204 -14.15 0.50 40.16
C LEU A 204 -13.00 0.12 39.22
N PHE A 205 -12.09 1.05 38.95
CA PHE A 205 -10.89 0.77 38.16
C PHE A 205 -9.83 0.15 39.07
N SER A 206 -9.41 -1.08 38.80
CA SER A 206 -8.32 -1.70 39.56
C SER A 206 -6.99 -0.99 39.27
N ALA A 207 -6.06 -1.01 40.24
CA ALA A 207 -4.73 -0.44 40.04
C ALA A 207 -3.98 -1.12 38.89
N GLU A 208 -4.17 -2.43 38.73
CA GLU A 208 -3.61 -3.23 37.64
C GLU A 208 -4.12 -2.78 36.26
N GLU A 209 -5.44 -2.56 36.11
CA GLU A 209 -6.01 -2.07 34.84
C GLU A 209 -5.50 -0.66 34.49
N MET A 210 -5.28 0.19 35.50
CA MET A 210 -4.74 1.54 35.31
C MET A 210 -3.27 1.52 34.90
N ASP A 211 -2.49 0.58 35.44
CA ASP A 211 -1.10 0.34 35.03
C ASP A 211 -1.03 -0.17 33.59
N VAL A 212 -1.84 -1.17 33.24
CA VAL A 212 -1.95 -1.71 31.88
C VAL A 212 -2.32 -0.60 30.88
N MET A 213 -3.34 0.21 31.18
CA MET A 213 -3.73 1.32 30.30
C MET A 213 -2.64 2.40 30.17
N THR A 214 -1.86 2.65 31.24
CA THR A 214 -0.75 3.59 31.20
C THR A 214 0.38 3.06 30.31
N LYS A 215 0.75 1.79 30.47
CA LYS A 215 1.73 1.12 29.62
C LYS A 215 1.32 1.11 28.15
N SER A 216 0.04 0.79 27.86
CA SER A 216 -0.47 0.85 26.49
C SER A 216 -0.40 2.27 25.90
N LEU A 217 -0.61 3.33 26.69
CA LEU A 217 -0.45 4.70 26.21
C LEU A 217 1.02 5.01 25.86
N GLU A 218 1.97 4.56 26.66
CA GLU A 218 3.41 4.73 26.40
C GLU A 218 3.85 4.01 25.12
N GLU A 219 3.41 2.76 24.95
CA GLU A 219 3.66 1.97 23.74
C GLU A 219 3.01 2.63 22.52
N ILE A 220 1.75 3.05 22.60
CA ILE A 220 1.05 3.75 21.52
C ILE A 220 1.75 5.06 21.14
N THR A 221 2.24 5.81 22.13
CA THR A 221 2.97 7.06 21.88
C THR A 221 4.31 6.80 21.20
N THR A 222 5.01 5.75 21.62
CA THR A 222 6.26 5.30 20.99
C THR A 222 6.03 4.93 19.54
N GLN A 223 5.01 4.10 19.27
CA GLN A 223 4.68 3.66 17.92
C GLN A 223 4.19 4.82 17.04
N TRP A 224 3.40 5.75 17.59
CA TRP A 224 3.02 6.96 16.88
C TRP A 224 4.24 7.78 16.43
N ASN A 225 5.21 7.98 17.32
CA ASN A 225 6.43 8.73 17.01
C ASN A 225 7.27 8.01 15.94
N MET A 226 7.40 6.68 16.03
CA MET A 226 8.06 5.87 15.01
C MET A 226 7.35 5.98 13.65
N MET A 227 6.04 5.85 13.63
CA MET A 227 5.22 6.01 12.42
C MET A 227 5.44 7.39 11.79
N VAL A 228 5.41 8.47 12.58
CA VAL A 228 5.65 9.84 12.11
C VAL A 228 7.07 10.00 11.56
N SER A 229 8.08 9.45 12.25
CA SER A 229 9.47 9.50 11.81
C SER A 229 9.66 8.80 10.47
N ASN A 230 9.20 7.55 10.37
CA ASN A 230 9.25 6.75 9.15
C ASN A 230 8.47 7.41 8.00
N ARG A 231 7.31 8.02 8.30
CA ARG A 231 6.54 8.80 7.31
C ARG A 231 7.34 9.99 6.80
N ASN A 232 8.03 10.72 7.69
CA ASN A 232 8.87 11.84 7.29
C ASN A 232 10.04 11.37 6.41
N GLU A 233 10.71 10.27 6.77
CA GLU A 233 11.79 9.69 5.96
C GLU A 233 11.30 9.24 4.58
N LEU A 234 10.14 8.55 4.54
CA LEU A 234 9.47 8.15 3.30
C LEU A 234 9.23 9.37 2.40
N LEU A 235 8.70 10.47 2.96
CA LEU A 235 8.36 11.69 2.23
C LEU A 235 9.51 12.71 2.10
N THR A 236 10.73 12.35 2.55
CA THR A 236 11.91 13.22 2.45
C THR A 236 12.40 13.30 1.01
N GLY A 237 12.72 14.51 0.56
CA GLY A 237 13.17 14.79 -0.81
C GLY A 237 12.02 14.96 -1.80
N VAL A 238 12.11 14.31 -2.95
CA VAL A 238 11.11 14.41 -4.02
C VAL A 238 9.88 13.58 -3.66
N ARG A 239 8.71 14.23 -3.55
CA ARG A 239 7.43 13.61 -3.15
C ARG A 239 6.63 13.00 -4.31
N HIS A 240 7.17 13.03 -5.53
CA HIS A 240 6.50 12.43 -6.67
C HIS A 240 6.48 10.90 -6.56
N ALA A 241 5.37 10.27 -6.94
CA ALA A 241 5.23 8.81 -6.89
C ALA A 241 6.36 8.06 -7.62
N ARG A 242 6.91 8.63 -8.70
CA ARG A 242 8.07 8.06 -9.43
C ARG A 242 9.39 8.05 -8.66
N ALA A 243 9.53 8.89 -7.62
CA ALA A 243 10.68 8.89 -6.72
C ALA A 243 10.47 7.95 -5.52
N LEU A 244 9.21 7.66 -5.19
CA LEU A 244 8.83 6.81 -4.06
C LEU A 244 8.68 5.33 -4.48
N PHE A 245 8.36 5.08 -5.75
CA PHE A 245 8.05 3.76 -6.28
C PHE A 245 8.70 3.53 -7.65
N LYS A 246 9.13 2.29 -7.88
CA LYS A 246 9.74 1.80 -9.11
C LYS A 246 8.88 0.73 -9.78
N VAL A 247 8.93 0.69 -11.10
CA VAL A 247 8.36 -0.38 -11.92
C VAL A 247 9.37 -1.53 -11.95
N ARG A 248 8.91 -2.77 -11.79
CA ARG A 248 9.71 -3.97 -12.03
C ARG A 248 10.08 -4.00 -13.51
N GLU A 249 11.36 -3.84 -13.80
CA GLU A 249 11.90 -4.18 -15.11
C GLU A 249 11.81 -5.70 -15.24
N TYR A 250 10.86 -6.20 -16.04
CA TYR A 250 10.87 -7.61 -16.42
C TYR A 250 12.03 -7.84 -17.39
N ASP A 251 13.13 -8.39 -16.89
CA ASP A 251 14.12 -9.03 -17.75
C ASP A 251 13.57 -10.43 -18.08
N TYR A 252 12.84 -10.53 -19.19
CA TYR A 252 12.32 -11.80 -19.73
C TYR A 252 13.45 -12.65 -20.35
N SER A 253 14.53 -12.86 -19.59
CA SER A 253 15.71 -13.63 -20.01
C SER A 253 15.74 -15.07 -19.49
N GLU A 254 14.68 -15.55 -18.82
CA GLU A 254 14.56 -16.97 -18.48
C GLU A 254 13.30 -17.59 -19.10
N PRO A 255 13.44 -18.75 -19.78
CA PRO A 255 12.34 -19.51 -20.37
C PRO A 255 11.44 -20.19 -19.33
#